data_AF-A0A519SG00-F1
#
_entry.id   AF-A0A519SG00-F1
#
_cell.length_a   1.000
_cell.length_b   1.000
_cell.length_c   1.000
_cell.angle_alpha   90.00
_cell.angle_beta   90.00
_cell.angle_gamma   90.00
#
_symmetry.space_group_name_H-M   'P 1'
#
loop_
_entity.id
_entity.type
_entity.pdbx_description
1 polymer ?
#
loop_
_entity_poly.entity_id
_entity_poly.type
_entity_poly.pdbx_seq_one_letter_code
_entity_poly.pdbx_strand_id
1 'polypeptide(L)'
;MKNLPLWVTLFLLGAACSSDPKQTEAVQAPDTATAPAATAPAKGIDERNGFRSHHFGDDITTFPGLVPVVSYGSPDIKQYKLPASKENLQIGDVKLRAVTYSFYKDKFYSVSVQADKPDNAAFDGLTAAATSLYGKGKEFGSGTGTGWYGEKVNGSVSIENSLGSRGLQMKLTSKTIDKQIEADKLSVGKRAASDL
;
A
#
# COMPACT_ATOMS: atom_id res chain seq x y z
N MET A 1 -46.05 -28.73 -34.05
CA MET A 1 -45.38 -30.03 -34.32
C MET A 1 -44.35 -30.22 -33.20
N LYS A 2 -44.61 -31.09 -32.21
CA LYS A 2 -44.15 -32.50 -32.10
C LYS A 2 -42.60 -32.56 -31.99
N ASN A 3 -41.90 -33.11 -30.99
CA ASN A 3 -42.16 -34.06 -29.89
C ASN A 3 -41.02 -34.00 -28.82
N LEU A 4 -41.31 -34.52 -27.60
CA LEU A 4 -40.47 -35.06 -26.49
C LEU A 4 -39.37 -36.07 -26.94
N PRO A 5 -38.54 -36.75 -26.07
CA PRO A 5 -38.49 -36.90 -24.58
C PRO A 5 -37.08 -36.76 -23.91
N LEU A 6 -36.95 -36.47 -22.59
CA LEU A 6 -36.78 -37.38 -21.43
C LEU A 6 -35.76 -38.54 -21.61
N TRP A 7 -34.79 -38.70 -20.70
CA TRP A 7 -34.48 -39.96 -19.98
C TRP A 7 -33.44 -39.80 -18.85
N VAL A 8 -33.65 -40.64 -17.85
CA VAL A 8 -33.12 -40.73 -16.48
C VAL A 8 -31.79 -41.50 -16.45
N THR A 9 -30.87 -41.22 -15.51
CA THR A 9 -30.09 -42.29 -14.88
C THR A 9 -29.75 -41.99 -13.42
N LEU A 10 -30.22 -42.92 -12.60
CA LEU A 10 -30.11 -43.13 -11.16
C LEU A 10 -28.84 -43.93 -10.88
N PHE A 11 -28.00 -43.55 -9.89
CA PHE A 11 -26.97 -44.45 -9.36
C PHE A 11 -26.89 -44.41 -7.83
N LEU A 12 -27.43 -45.50 -7.27
CA LEU A 12 -27.02 -46.32 -6.13
C LEU A 12 -26.45 -45.70 -4.83
N LEU A 13 -27.25 -45.88 -3.78
CA LEU A 13 -26.85 -46.11 -2.39
C LEU A 13 -25.83 -47.26 -2.28
N GLY A 14 -24.75 -47.02 -1.54
CA GLY A 14 -23.93 -48.06 -0.92
C GLY A 14 -23.81 -47.76 0.57
N ALA A 15 -24.44 -48.59 1.41
CA ALA A 15 -24.24 -48.63 2.85
C ALA A 15 -23.40 -49.87 3.19
N ALA A 16 -22.35 -49.71 3.97
CA ALA A 16 -21.74 -50.79 4.74
C ALA A 16 -21.10 -50.21 6.01
N CYS A 17 -21.56 -50.72 7.14
CA CYS A 17 -21.02 -50.51 8.48
C CYS A 17 -19.68 -51.25 8.62
N SER A 18 -18.73 -50.69 9.39
CA SER A 18 -18.19 -51.43 10.55
C SER A 18 -17.29 -50.54 11.39
N SER A 19 -17.62 -50.53 12.67
CA SER A 19 -16.90 -50.01 13.83
C SER A 19 -15.69 -50.89 14.19
N ASP A 20 -14.60 -50.29 14.69
CA ASP A 20 -14.03 -50.70 15.98
C ASP A 20 -13.11 -49.63 16.60
N PRO A 21 -13.04 -49.53 17.96
CA PRO A 21 -12.37 -48.49 18.72
C PRO A 21 -11.05 -48.94 19.37
N LYS A 22 -10.25 -47.96 19.81
CA LYS A 22 -9.28 -47.93 20.95
C LYS A 22 -7.93 -47.32 20.58
N GLN A 23 -7.68 -46.13 21.12
CA GLN A 23 -6.50 -45.76 21.92
C GLN A 23 -6.78 -44.36 22.49
N THR A 24 -7.24 -44.25 23.75
CA THR A 24 -6.40 -44.13 24.96
C THR A 24 -5.26 -43.13 24.80
N GLU A 25 -5.61 -41.87 25.00
CA GLU A 25 -5.09 -41.01 26.07
C GLU A 25 -3.56 -40.86 26.19
N ALA A 26 -3.06 -39.75 25.65
CA ALA A 26 -1.95 -39.03 26.25
C ALA A 26 -2.41 -37.59 26.53
N VAL A 27 -2.66 -37.32 27.80
CA VAL A 27 -2.87 -35.99 28.35
C VAL A 27 -1.56 -35.22 28.22
N GLN A 28 -1.51 -34.24 27.30
CA GLN A 28 -0.56 -33.14 27.38
C GLN A 28 -1.30 -31.89 27.83
N ALA A 29 -1.01 -31.51 29.07
CA ALA A 29 -1.37 -30.23 29.66
C ALA A 29 -0.63 -29.08 28.94
N PRO A 30 -1.08 -27.83 29.11
CA PRO A 30 -1.06 -26.81 28.08
C PRO A 30 0.36 -26.35 27.78
N ASP A 31 0.82 -26.58 26.55
CA ASP A 31 1.85 -25.73 26.00
C ASP A 31 1.30 -24.32 26.01
N THR A 32 1.86 -23.53 26.93
CA THR A 32 1.67 -22.10 27.02
C THR A 32 1.89 -21.57 25.62
N ALA A 33 0.81 -21.22 24.94
CA ALA A 33 0.84 -20.58 23.64
C ALA A 33 1.67 -19.32 23.83
N THR A 34 2.96 -19.44 23.50
CA THR A 34 3.87 -18.33 23.40
C THR A 34 3.22 -17.43 22.37
N ALA A 35 2.66 -16.33 22.84
CA ALA A 35 2.07 -15.31 22.00
C ALA A 35 3.06 -15.07 20.85
N PRO A 36 2.62 -15.12 19.57
CA PRO A 36 3.51 -14.90 18.46
C PRO A 36 4.25 -13.58 18.70
N ALA A 37 5.57 -13.71 18.79
CA ALA A 37 6.50 -12.64 19.09
C ALA A 37 6.16 -11.41 18.23
N ALA A 38 6.23 -10.25 18.87
CA ALA A 38 6.01 -8.94 18.28
C ALA A 38 6.57 -8.87 16.86
N THR A 39 5.66 -8.62 15.92
CA THR A 39 5.92 -8.50 14.49
C THR A 39 7.19 -7.72 14.21
N ALA A 40 8.10 -8.33 13.45
CA ALA A 40 9.37 -7.72 13.08
C ALA A 40 9.14 -6.28 12.54
N PRO A 41 9.97 -5.31 12.98
CA PRO A 41 9.74 -3.90 12.77
C PRO A 41 9.83 -3.52 11.28
N ALA A 42 9.44 -2.27 10.98
CA ALA A 42 9.37 -1.61 9.67
C ALA A 42 10.64 -1.64 8.78
N LYS A 43 11.62 -2.51 9.05
CA LYS A 43 12.86 -2.70 8.29
C LYS A 43 12.62 -2.86 6.78
N GLY A 44 11.55 -3.54 6.38
CA GLY A 44 11.23 -3.77 4.97
C GLY A 44 10.98 -2.49 4.16
N ILE A 45 10.42 -1.43 4.77
CA ILE A 45 10.19 -0.16 4.04
C ILE A 45 11.49 0.62 3.84
N ASP A 46 12.39 0.60 4.82
CA ASP A 46 13.69 1.28 4.74
C ASP A 46 14.67 0.56 3.83
N GLU A 47 14.61 -0.77 3.77
CA GLU A 47 15.44 -1.57 2.86
C GLU A 47 15.08 -1.30 1.39
N ARG A 48 13.79 -1.13 1.09
CA ARG A 48 13.34 -0.79 -0.27
C ARG A 48 13.61 0.66 -0.64
N ASN A 49 13.50 1.58 0.32
CA ASN A 49 13.81 3.00 0.15
C ASN A 49 13.29 3.64 -1.16
N GLY A 50 12.07 3.30 -1.57
CA GLY A 50 11.61 3.70 -2.91
C GLY A 50 10.31 3.06 -3.34
N PHE A 51 10.04 3.15 -4.65
CA PHE A 51 8.86 2.58 -5.29
C PHE A 51 9.27 1.92 -6.61
N ARG A 52 8.96 0.61 -6.72
CA ARG A 52 9.36 -0.23 -7.84
C ARG A 52 10.87 -0.18 -8.06
N SER A 53 11.32 0.26 -9.24
CA SER A 53 12.73 0.35 -9.63
C SER A 53 13.40 1.67 -9.22
N HIS A 54 12.67 2.61 -8.63
CA HIS A 54 13.18 3.94 -8.27
C HIS A 54 13.36 4.09 -6.77
N HIS A 55 14.46 4.72 -6.37
CA HIS A 55 14.81 4.98 -4.98
C HIS A 55 14.65 6.45 -4.63
N PHE A 56 14.25 6.73 -3.40
CA PHE A 56 14.18 8.11 -2.93
C PHE A 56 15.56 8.78 -2.98
N GLY A 57 15.61 9.99 -3.53
CA GLY A 57 16.84 10.70 -3.84
C GLY A 57 17.32 10.54 -5.28
N ASP A 58 16.74 9.62 -6.06
CA ASP A 58 17.04 9.51 -7.49
C ASP A 58 16.75 10.83 -8.20
N ASP A 59 17.58 11.15 -9.20
CA ASP A 59 17.43 12.35 -10.01
C ASP A 59 16.22 12.24 -10.94
N ILE A 60 15.50 13.33 -11.20
CA ILE A 60 14.37 13.34 -12.12
C ILE A 60 14.72 12.77 -13.51
N THR A 61 15.97 12.91 -13.94
CA THR A 61 16.48 12.34 -15.20
C THR A 61 16.41 10.82 -15.27
N THR A 62 16.30 10.11 -14.14
CA THR A 62 16.13 8.65 -14.12
C THR A 62 14.71 8.20 -14.43
N PHE A 63 13.76 9.12 -14.61
CA PHE A 63 12.36 8.84 -14.92
C PHE A 63 12.01 9.27 -16.35
N PRO A 64 12.24 8.41 -17.36
CA PRO A 64 12.03 8.79 -18.75
C PRO A 64 10.55 8.99 -19.08
N GLY A 65 10.22 10.19 -19.56
CA GLY A 65 8.88 10.51 -20.07
C GLY A 65 7.89 11.00 -19.03
N LEU A 66 8.34 11.51 -17.88
CA LEU A 66 7.48 12.20 -16.93
C LEU A 66 6.75 13.38 -17.59
N VAL A 67 5.47 13.51 -17.25
CA VAL A 67 4.61 14.62 -17.65
C VAL A 67 4.19 15.40 -16.40
N PRO A 68 4.36 16.73 -16.36
CA PRO A 68 4.01 17.53 -15.19
C PRO A 68 2.50 17.48 -14.92
N VAL A 69 2.12 17.51 -13.64
CA VAL A 69 0.73 17.69 -13.22
C VAL A 69 0.60 18.94 -12.35
N VAL A 70 -0.61 19.48 -12.29
CA VAL A 70 -0.91 20.64 -11.44
C VAL A 70 -0.65 20.24 -9.98
N SER A 71 0.30 20.94 -9.35
CA SER A 71 0.61 20.81 -7.92
C SER A 71 -0.04 21.96 -7.18
N TYR A 72 -0.80 21.66 -6.13
CA TYR A 72 -1.38 22.66 -5.21
C TYR A 72 -0.53 22.81 -3.93
N GLY A 73 0.69 22.27 -3.94
CA GLY A 73 1.59 22.24 -2.77
C GLY A 73 2.62 23.36 -2.77
N SER A 74 3.70 23.13 -2.03
CA SER A 74 4.89 24.01 -2.03
C SER A 74 5.42 24.20 -3.46
N PRO A 75 5.81 25.42 -3.86
CA PRO A 75 6.35 25.68 -5.21
C PRO A 75 7.63 24.89 -5.50
N ASP A 76 8.34 24.45 -4.45
CA ASP A 76 9.56 23.66 -4.57
C ASP A 76 9.30 22.16 -4.77
N ILE A 77 8.04 21.73 -4.66
CA ILE A 77 7.61 20.34 -4.89
C ILE A 77 6.88 20.27 -6.23
N LYS A 78 7.56 19.67 -7.21
CA LYS A 78 7.02 19.42 -8.55
C LYS A 78 6.42 18.02 -8.59
N GLN A 79 5.23 17.90 -9.20
CA GLN A 79 4.54 16.61 -9.34
C GLN A 79 4.45 16.20 -10.80
N TYR A 80 4.58 14.90 -11.05
CA TYR A 80 4.59 14.32 -12.38
C TYR A 80 3.87 12.98 -12.40
N LYS A 81 3.47 12.55 -13.60
CA LYS A 81 2.97 11.20 -13.88
C LYS A 81 3.70 10.62 -15.09
N LEU A 82 3.78 9.31 -15.17
CA LEU A 82 4.13 8.63 -16.42
C LEU A 82 2.87 8.53 -17.32
N PRO A 83 3.04 8.57 -18.66
CA PRO A 83 1.96 8.27 -19.59
C PRO A 83 1.36 6.89 -19.31
N ALA A 84 0.04 6.73 -19.49
CA ALA A 84 -0.64 5.47 -19.19
C ALA A 84 -0.07 4.26 -19.96
N SER A 85 0.50 4.46 -21.14
CA SER A 85 1.18 3.41 -21.93
C SER A 85 2.52 2.96 -21.36
N LYS A 86 3.09 3.73 -20.42
CA LYS A 86 4.39 3.47 -19.78
C LYS A 86 4.27 3.21 -18.27
N GLU A 87 3.09 3.41 -17.71
CA GLU A 87 2.82 3.24 -16.29
C GLU A 87 2.08 1.92 -16.05
N ASN A 88 2.55 1.14 -15.09
CA ASN A 88 1.78 -0.01 -14.62
C ASN A 88 0.70 0.52 -13.65
N LEU A 89 -0.56 0.54 -14.08
CA LEU A 89 -1.70 0.97 -13.27
C LEU A 89 -2.36 -0.18 -12.51
N GLN A 90 -1.54 -1.08 -11.97
CA GLN A 90 -1.96 -2.25 -11.20
C GLN A 90 -1.02 -2.47 -10.00
N ILE A 91 -1.57 -2.79 -8.82
CA ILE A 91 -0.84 -3.35 -7.67
C ILE A 91 -1.64 -4.55 -7.16
N GLY A 92 -1.09 -5.76 -7.31
CA GLY A 92 -1.85 -6.98 -7.07
C GLY A 92 -3.12 -6.99 -7.93
N ASP A 93 -4.28 -7.22 -7.30
CA ASP A 93 -5.58 -7.18 -7.98
C ASP A 93 -6.22 -5.78 -8.00
N VAL A 94 -5.55 -4.77 -7.43
CA VAL A 94 -6.07 -3.41 -7.37
C VAL A 94 -5.69 -2.64 -8.63
N LYS A 95 -6.71 -2.23 -9.38
CA LYS A 95 -6.57 -1.28 -10.49
C LYS A 95 -6.39 0.14 -9.97
N LEU A 96 -5.44 0.86 -10.55
CA LEU A 96 -5.07 2.21 -10.18
C LEU A 96 -5.63 3.22 -11.18
N ARG A 97 -6.02 4.39 -10.66
CA ARG A 97 -6.35 5.57 -11.47
C ARG A 97 -5.10 6.33 -11.87
N ALA A 98 -4.14 6.45 -10.95
CA ALA A 98 -2.95 7.26 -11.15
C ALA A 98 -1.81 6.84 -10.22
N VAL A 99 -0.59 7.06 -10.70
CA VAL A 99 0.64 7.10 -9.91
C VAL A 99 1.27 8.47 -10.11
N THR A 100 1.45 9.21 -9.03
CA THR A 100 2.02 10.57 -9.05
C THR A 100 3.35 10.56 -8.32
N TYR A 101 4.42 10.96 -9.00
CA TYR A 101 5.76 11.11 -8.48
C TYR A 101 6.02 12.58 -8.12
N SER A 102 6.51 12.82 -6.92
CA SER A 102 6.82 14.16 -6.40
C SER A 102 8.32 14.30 -6.23
N PHE A 103 8.85 15.43 -6.68
CA PHE A 103 10.27 15.76 -6.66
C PHE A 103 10.49 17.04 -5.88
N TYR A 104 11.51 17.06 -5.03
CA TYR A 104 11.99 18.24 -4.33
C TYR A 104 13.42 18.53 -4.78
N LYS A 105 13.67 19.74 -5.30
CA LYS A 105 14.97 20.10 -5.92
C LYS A 105 15.46 19.04 -6.91
N ASP A 106 14.51 18.59 -7.75
CA ASP A 106 14.70 17.56 -8.79
C ASP A 106 15.11 16.16 -8.27
N LYS A 107 14.95 15.90 -6.96
CA LYS A 107 15.15 14.58 -6.33
C LYS A 107 13.85 13.90 -5.97
N PHE A 108 13.72 12.61 -6.28
CA PHE A 108 12.52 11.83 -6.01
C PHE A 108 12.24 11.77 -4.49
N TYR A 109 11.12 12.35 -4.08
CA TYR A 109 10.77 12.60 -2.68
C TYR A 109 9.61 11.74 -2.20
N SER A 110 8.55 11.62 -3.01
CA SER A 110 7.33 10.93 -2.62
C SER A 110 6.60 10.37 -3.82
N VAL A 111 5.92 9.25 -3.64
CA VAL A 111 4.95 8.72 -4.61
C VAL A 111 3.58 8.61 -3.95
N SER A 112 2.53 8.97 -4.68
CA SER A 112 1.14 8.71 -4.33
C SER A 112 0.52 7.83 -5.40
N VAL A 113 -0.09 6.73 -4.98
CA VAL A 113 -0.81 5.77 -5.80
C VAL A 113 -2.28 5.86 -5.44
N GLN A 114 -3.14 6.11 -6.42
CA GLN A 114 -4.58 6.26 -6.22
C GLN A 114 -5.32 5.08 -6.84
N ALA A 115 -6.17 4.43 -6.06
CA ALA A 115 -7.04 3.36 -6.56
C ALA A 115 -8.09 3.92 -7.53
N ASP A 116 -8.47 3.12 -8.53
CA ASP A 116 -9.57 3.45 -9.46
C ASP A 116 -10.92 3.52 -8.73
N LYS A 117 -11.12 2.63 -7.76
CA LYS A 117 -12.30 2.58 -6.88
C LYS A 117 -11.88 2.62 -5.41
N PRO A 118 -12.43 3.55 -4.61
CA PRO A 118 -12.07 3.70 -3.19
C PRO A 118 -12.96 2.85 -2.27
N ASP A 119 -13.11 1.56 -2.59
CA ASP A 119 -13.91 0.60 -1.83
C ASP A 119 -13.05 -0.25 -0.87
N ASN A 120 -13.72 -1.10 -0.06
CA ASN A 120 -13.04 -1.94 0.93
C ASN A 120 -12.12 -2.98 0.27
N ALA A 121 -12.53 -3.55 -0.87
CA ALA A 121 -11.71 -4.55 -1.58
C ALA A 121 -10.40 -3.93 -2.08
N ALA A 122 -10.44 -2.71 -2.61
CA ALA A 122 -9.23 -1.99 -3.00
C ALA A 122 -8.37 -1.61 -1.79
N PHE A 123 -8.97 -1.25 -0.66
CA PHE A 123 -8.25 -0.95 0.59
C PHE A 123 -7.50 -2.19 1.10
N ASP A 124 -8.20 -3.32 1.19
CA ASP A 124 -7.63 -4.59 1.63
C ASP A 124 -6.53 -5.05 0.68
N GLY A 125 -6.76 -4.94 -0.63
CA GLY A 125 -5.77 -5.30 -1.65
C GLY A 125 -4.49 -4.46 -1.58
N LEU A 126 -4.60 -3.14 -1.43
CA LEU A 126 -3.43 -2.27 -1.26
C LEU A 126 -2.71 -2.54 0.07
N THR A 127 -3.48 -2.75 1.15
CA THR A 127 -2.90 -3.06 2.47
C THR A 127 -2.18 -4.40 2.46
N ALA A 128 -2.75 -5.42 1.82
CA ALA A 128 -2.13 -6.74 1.66
C ALA A 128 -0.85 -6.66 0.82
N ALA A 129 -0.88 -5.92 -0.30
CA ALA A 129 0.30 -5.70 -1.14
C ALA A 129 1.41 -4.94 -0.40
N ALA A 130 1.07 -3.90 0.36
CA ALA A 130 2.06 -3.18 1.18
C ALA A 130 2.59 -4.07 2.32
N THR A 131 1.73 -4.89 2.94
CA THR A 131 2.12 -5.81 4.01
C THR A 131 3.09 -6.89 3.52
N SER A 132 2.87 -7.44 2.31
CA SER A 132 3.79 -8.43 1.74
C SER A 132 5.16 -7.84 1.38
N LEU A 133 5.22 -6.54 1.08
CA LEU A 133 6.46 -5.83 0.73
C LEU A 133 7.23 -5.31 1.94
N TYR A 134 6.53 -4.83 2.96
CA TYR A 134 7.12 -4.04 4.07
C TYR A 134 6.95 -4.70 5.45
N GLY A 135 6.24 -5.81 5.53
CA GLY A 135 5.82 -6.43 6.79
C GLY A 135 4.53 -5.82 7.34
N LYS A 136 4.13 -6.22 8.55
CA LYS A 136 2.88 -5.76 9.17
C LYS A 136 2.94 -4.26 9.47
N GLY A 137 1.95 -3.52 8.97
CA GLY A 137 1.77 -2.11 9.28
C GLY A 137 1.06 -1.88 10.62
N LYS A 138 0.97 -0.62 11.04
CA LYS A 138 0.22 -0.16 12.21
C LYS A 138 -1.05 0.54 11.76
N GLU A 139 -2.20 0.09 12.26
CA GLU A 139 -3.47 0.76 12.01
C GLU A 139 -3.48 2.17 12.60
N PHE A 140 -4.13 3.08 11.89
CA PHE A 140 -4.42 4.41 12.40
C PHE A 140 -5.51 4.30 13.46
N GLY A 141 -5.42 5.09 14.54
CA GLY A 141 -6.40 5.04 15.63
C GLY A 141 -7.85 5.34 15.21
N SER A 142 -8.04 5.95 14.03
CA SER A 142 -9.34 6.21 13.41
C SER A 142 -9.91 5.02 12.62
N GLY A 143 -9.13 3.95 12.39
CA GLY A 143 -9.49 2.84 11.50
C GLY A 143 -9.51 3.21 10.01
N THR A 144 -9.03 4.39 9.63
CA THR A 144 -9.10 4.89 8.24
C THR A 144 -7.85 4.60 7.41
N GLY A 145 -6.91 3.82 7.95
CA GLY A 145 -5.67 3.51 7.27
C GLY A 145 -4.69 2.66 8.06
N THR A 146 -3.62 2.30 7.38
CA THR A 146 -2.49 1.51 7.89
C THR A 146 -1.19 2.21 7.50
N GLY A 147 -0.25 2.31 8.43
CA GLY A 147 1.04 2.96 8.24
C GLY A 147 2.24 2.04 8.45
N TRP A 148 3.31 2.34 7.73
CA TRP A 148 4.63 1.71 7.85
C TRP A 148 5.64 2.82 8.11
N TYR A 149 6.29 2.79 9.26
CA TYR A 149 7.12 3.89 9.74
C TYR A 149 8.55 3.42 9.93
N GLY A 150 9.38 3.66 8.91
CA GLY A 150 10.81 3.43 8.95
C GLY A 150 11.61 4.64 9.44
N GLU A 151 12.92 4.48 9.53
CA GLU A 151 13.88 5.54 9.80
C GLU A 151 14.08 6.46 8.59
N LYS A 152 14.07 5.89 7.38
CA LYS A 152 14.30 6.58 6.10
C LYS A 152 13.00 6.86 5.35
N VAL A 153 12.02 5.96 5.45
CA VAL A 153 10.77 6.06 4.68
C VAL A 153 9.54 5.95 5.58
N ASN A 154 8.55 6.79 5.30
CA ASN A 154 7.19 6.59 5.79
C ASN A 154 6.29 6.12 4.65
N GLY A 155 5.39 5.19 4.95
CA GLY A 155 4.37 4.70 4.03
C GLY A 155 3.00 4.65 4.69
N SER A 156 1.95 4.80 3.91
CA SER A 156 0.58 4.63 4.38
C SER A 156 -0.37 4.20 3.28
N VAL A 157 -1.37 3.40 3.63
CA VAL A 157 -2.62 3.24 2.87
C VAL A 157 -3.72 3.90 3.67
N SER A 158 -4.48 4.81 3.06
CA SER A 158 -5.51 5.57 3.77
C SER A 158 -6.66 5.97 2.86
N ILE A 159 -7.84 6.03 3.46
CA ILE A 159 -9.00 6.68 2.85
C ILE A 159 -8.90 8.18 3.09
N GLU A 160 -8.88 8.96 2.02
CA GLU A 160 -8.87 10.42 2.06
C GLU A 160 -10.27 10.93 1.70
N ASN A 161 -10.87 11.76 2.56
CA ASN A 161 -12.14 12.41 2.25
C ASN A 161 -11.83 13.87 1.91
N SER A 162 -12.00 14.25 0.64
CA SER A 162 -11.74 15.62 0.18
C SER A 162 -12.88 16.12 -0.70
N LEU A 163 -13.41 17.30 -0.37
CA LEU A 163 -14.44 18.01 -1.14
C LEU A 163 -15.62 17.13 -1.58
N GLY A 164 -16.15 16.30 -0.67
CA GLY A 164 -17.29 15.41 -0.94
C GLY A 164 -16.95 14.15 -1.75
N SER A 165 -15.67 13.94 -2.09
CA SER A 165 -15.19 12.74 -2.76
C SER A 165 -14.36 11.89 -1.79
N ARG A 166 -14.65 10.59 -1.77
CA ARG A 166 -13.82 9.59 -1.09
C ARG A 166 -12.72 9.16 -2.06
N GLY A 167 -11.48 9.23 -1.62
CA GLY A 167 -10.29 8.72 -2.29
C GLY A 167 -9.67 7.59 -1.48
N LEU A 168 -8.99 6.68 -2.16
CA LEU A 168 -8.15 5.67 -1.54
C LEU A 168 -6.76 5.82 -2.13
N GLN A 169 -5.78 6.07 -1.27
CA GLN A 169 -4.40 6.24 -1.69
C GLN A 169 -3.43 5.41 -0.86
N MET A 170 -2.37 4.95 -1.54
CA MET A 170 -1.12 4.56 -0.90
C MET A 170 -0.10 5.68 -1.14
N LYS A 171 0.59 6.13 -0.10
CA LYS A 171 1.63 7.15 -0.18
C LYS A 171 2.91 6.64 0.44
N LEU A 172 4.04 6.89 -0.21
CA LEU A 172 5.39 6.66 0.32
C LEU A 172 6.17 7.98 0.26
N THR A 173 6.97 8.27 1.30
CA THR A 173 7.69 9.53 1.44
C THR A 173 9.05 9.34 2.10
N SER A 174 10.07 9.99 1.55
CA SER A 174 11.42 10.05 2.11
C SER A 174 11.50 10.99 3.30
N LYS A 175 11.83 10.47 4.49
CA LYS A 175 12.05 11.26 5.72
C LYS A 175 13.28 12.15 5.64
N THR A 176 14.32 11.72 4.92
CA THR A 176 15.54 12.52 4.76
C THR A 176 15.25 13.80 3.98
N ILE A 177 14.55 13.69 2.86
CA ILE A 177 14.17 14.85 2.05
C ILE A 177 13.08 15.66 2.77
N ASP A 178 12.15 15.02 3.49
CA ASP A 178 11.15 15.72 4.32
C ASP A 178 11.80 16.66 5.34
N LYS A 179 12.83 16.18 6.05
CA LYS A 179 13.62 17.01 6.97
C LYS A 179 14.31 18.18 6.26
N GLN A 180 14.78 17.97 5.03
CA GLN A 180 15.37 19.04 4.22
C GLN A 180 14.33 20.10 3.85
N ILE A 181 13.13 19.68 3.42
CA ILE A 181 12.01 20.58 3.13
C ILE A 181 11.68 21.44 4.35
N GLU A 182 11.56 20.82 5.53
CA GLU A 182 11.25 21.56 6.77
C GLU A 182 12.39 22.52 7.17
N ALA A 183 13.65 22.11 7.03
CA ALA A 183 14.79 22.98 7.29
C ALA A 183 14.81 24.21 6.35
N ASP A 184 14.54 24.00 5.06
CA ASP A 184 14.53 25.06 4.06
C ASP A 184 13.37 26.04 4.31
N LYS A 185 12.16 25.55 4.66
CA LYS A 185 11.03 26.40 5.07
C LYS A 185 11.37 27.30 6.26
N LEU A 186 12.01 26.75 7.30
CA LEU A 186 12.41 27.51 8.48
C LEU A 186 13.46 28.58 8.15
N SER A 187 14.37 28.29 7.21
CA SER A 187 15.40 29.26 6.79
C SER A 187 14.81 30.47 6.06
N VAL A 188 13.80 30.26 5.22
CA VAL A 188 13.10 31.34 4.50
C VAL A 188 12.33 32.24 5.47
N GLY A 189 11.61 31.64 6.44
CA GLY A 189 10.89 32.41 7.45
C GLY A 189 11.79 33.29 8.32
N LYS A 190 12.98 32.80 8.69
CA LYS A 190 13.96 33.58 9.47
C LYS A 190 14.53 34.77 8.69
N ARG A 191 14.83 34.61 7.40
CA ARG A 191 15.32 35.70 6.55
C ARG A 191 14.26 36.79 6.41
N ALA A 192 13.03 36.40 6.08
CA ALA A 192 11.91 37.35 5.98
C ALA A 192 11.66 38.14 7.28
N ALA A 193 11.88 37.53 8.45
CA ALA A 193 11.76 38.21 9.74
C ALA A 193 12.96 39.11 10.10
N SER A 194 14.13 38.88 9.50
CA SER A 194 15.34 39.69 9.75
C SER A 194 15.43 40.94 8.86
N ASP A 195 14.64 40.98 7.79
CA ASP A 195 14.56 42.10 6.84
C ASP A 195 13.47 43.13 7.21
N LEU A 196 12.85 42.97 8.39
CA LEU A 196 11.84 43.87 8.99
C LEU A 196 12.44 44.64 10.17
#